data_AF-A0A3B3CPQ9-F1
#
_entry.id   AF-A0A3B3CPQ9-F1
#
_cell.length_a   1.000
_cell.length_b   1.000
_cell.length_c   1.000
_cell.angle_alpha   90.00
_cell.angle_beta   90.00
_cell.angle_gamma   90.00
#
_symmetry.space_group_name_H-M   'P 1'
#
loop_
_entity.id
_entity.type
_entity.pdbx_description
1 polymer ?
#
loop_
_entity_poly.entity_id
_entity_poly.type
_entity_poly.pdbx_seq_one_letter_code
_entity_poly.pdbx_strand_id
1 'polypeptide(L)'
;MQNIDLTSERAARLILERRRDREAERRERVFNDKVRTVGVDREALDEQVQERKRQEEKVKQEQAAFDADAIHQSRAAGVLQIRRMKQKHELEEALHAFRSQNQQAWTRTEFDLNDPDRWRKMDPSDAQMILPGLVGEDPTKSSRHQRQKEQLREWLVQQQAEQETSRGQRELEDQKYNQSREEILNTAGERLHLQKEQRKEAAIATKNYNLAMIEEKHQLKEQNDPDYVLESAAVPGFSPSADVRPPPETVQQVIRFQKYQIQEKKRLELERKQEDERFDRVRLDSARAALLMERRQARISKQLRRQLDSTNVHLAQTHKQQKPDIERGQIDESFFSKFNTCSR
;
A
#
# COMPACT_ATOMS: atom_id res chain seq x y z
N MET A 1 119.38 -55.30 -95.68
CA MET A 1 118.87 -53.96 -95.32
C MET A 1 117.49 -54.13 -94.75
N GLN A 2 117.30 -53.84 -93.45
CA GLN A 2 115.99 -53.91 -92.79
C GLN A 2 115.32 -52.56 -92.97
N ASN A 3 114.21 -52.52 -93.69
CA ASN A 3 113.38 -51.34 -93.88
C ASN A 3 112.66 -51.04 -92.55
N ILE A 4 113.00 -49.91 -91.94
CA ILE A 4 112.36 -49.41 -90.73
C ILE A 4 111.15 -48.57 -91.17
N ASP A 5 109.97 -49.19 -91.24
CA ASP A 5 108.70 -48.49 -91.46
C ASP A 5 108.46 -47.49 -90.31
N LEU A 6 108.13 -46.24 -90.65
CA LEU A 6 107.90 -45.14 -89.71
C LEU A 6 106.69 -45.44 -88.79
N THR A 7 106.76 -45.06 -87.52
CA THR A 7 105.70 -45.30 -86.51
C THR A 7 104.33 -44.72 -86.92
N SER A 8 104.32 -43.65 -87.72
CA SER A 8 103.12 -43.06 -88.33
C SER A 8 102.42 -44.02 -89.30
N GLU A 9 103.17 -44.81 -90.06
CA GLU A 9 102.63 -45.77 -91.03
C GLU A 9 102.03 -46.99 -90.34
N ARG A 10 102.59 -47.42 -89.20
CA ARG A 10 102.01 -48.49 -88.37
C ARG A 10 100.66 -48.08 -87.78
N ALA A 11 100.55 -46.86 -87.27
CA ALA A 11 99.28 -46.33 -86.77
C ALA A 11 98.24 -46.20 -87.90
N ALA A 12 98.66 -45.76 -89.09
CA ALA A 12 97.79 -45.67 -90.26
C ALA A 12 97.30 -47.05 -90.73
N ARG A 13 98.17 -48.07 -90.74
CA ARG A 13 97.81 -49.46 -91.06
C ARG A 13 96.81 -50.03 -90.05
N LEU A 14 97.00 -49.81 -88.74
CA LEU A 14 96.06 -50.26 -87.71
C LEU A 14 94.69 -49.59 -87.82
N ILE A 15 94.63 -48.31 -88.21
CA ILE A 15 93.36 -47.61 -88.46
C ILE A 15 92.67 -48.20 -89.69
N LEU A 16 93.41 -48.52 -90.75
CA LEU A 16 92.88 -49.12 -91.97
C LEU A 16 92.39 -50.56 -91.74
N GLU A 17 93.13 -51.35 -90.96
CA GLU A 17 92.72 -52.71 -90.55
C GLU A 17 91.43 -52.67 -89.74
N ARG A 18 91.36 -51.84 -88.68
CA ARG A 18 90.12 -51.64 -87.92
C ARG A 18 88.95 -51.20 -88.80
N ARG A 19 89.20 -50.40 -89.84
CA ARG A 19 88.17 -49.97 -90.79
C ARG A 19 87.70 -51.13 -91.67
N ARG A 20 88.64 -51.95 -92.17
CA ARG A 20 88.34 -53.15 -92.95
C ARG A 20 87.57 -54.17 -92.14
N ASP A 21 87.98 -54.40 -90.89
CA ASP A 21 87.33 -55.34 -89.97
C ASP A 21 85.88 -54.90 -89.66
N ARG A 22 85.69 -53.62 -89.32
CA ARG A 22 84.33 -53.03 -89.15
C ARG A 22 83.48 -53.12 -90.42
N GLU A 23 84.09 -52.96 -91.59
CA GLU A 23 83.39 -53.06 -92.87
C GLU A 23 83.01 -54.50 -93.20
N ALA A 24 83.84 -55.49 -92.83
CA ALA A 24 83.54 -56.91 -92.92
C ALA A 24 82.37 -57.30 -92.00
N GLU A 25 82.42 -56.93 -90.72
CA GLU A 25 81.34 -57.13 -89.74
C GLU A 25 80.03 -56.44 -90.17
N ARG A 26 80.12 -55.32 -90.88
CA ARG A 26 78.94 -54.64 -91.46
C ARG A 26 78.39 -55.40 -92.66
N ARG A 27 79.24 -55.88 -93.57
CA ARG A 27 78.82 -56.65 -94.75
C ARG A 27 78.09 -57.92 -94.32
N GLU A 28 78.63 -58.67 -93.36
CA GLU A 28 77.97 -59.88 -92.83
C GLU A 28 76.54 -59.60 -92.32
N ARG A 29 76.32 -58.47 -91.63
CA ARG A 29 74.99 -58.06 -91.16
C ARG A 29 74.05 -57.64 -92.29
N VAL A 30 74.55 -56.93 -93.30
CA VAL A 30 73.74 -56.40 -94.42
C VAL A 30 73.31 -57.51 -95.38
N PHE A 31 74.17 -58.52 -95.60
CA PHE A 31 73.90 -59.63 -96.52
C PHE A 31 73.09 -60.78 -95.89
N ASN A 32 72.99 -60.84 -94.55
CA ASN A 32 72.13 -61.79 -93.87
C ASN A 32 70.68 -61.27 -93.76
N ASP A 33 69.79 -61.77 -94.61
CA ASP A 33 68.39 -61.30 -94.74
C ASP A 33 67.59 -61.40 -93.42
N LYS A 34 67.88 -62.40 -92.59
CA LYS A 34 67.17 -62.62 -91.31
C LYS A 34 67.57 -61.58 -90.26
N VAL A 35 68.86 -61.24 -90.16
CA VAL A 35 69.38 -60.18 -89.27
C VAL A 35 68.92 -58.81 -89.75
N ARG A 36 68.80 -58.62 -91.07
CA ARG A 36 68.27 -57.38 -91.67
C ARG A 36 66.79 -57.16 -91.37
N THR A 37 65.99 -58.22 -91.39
CA THR A 37 64.53 -58.13 -91.21
C THR A 37 64.13 -58.09 -89.72
N VAL A 38 64.77 -58.91 -88.87
CA VAL A 38 64.44 -59.04 -87.43
C VAL A 38 65.71 -59.27 -86.59
N GLY A 39 66.69 -58.39 -86.74
CA GLY A 39 67.89 -58.39 -85.89
C GLY A 39 67.59 -57.84 -84.51
N VAL A 40 67.53 -58.71 -83.49
CA VAL A 40 67.30 -58.33 -82.10
C VAL A 40 68.38 -58.95 -81.23
N ASP A 41 69.02 -58.12 -80.40
CA ASP A 41 69.97 -58.57 -79.41
C ASP A 41 69.23 -59.12 -78.18
N ARG A 42 69.11 -60.45 -78.10
CA ARG A 42 68.40 -61.12 -77.00
C ARG A 42 69.11 -60.93 -75.66
N GLU A 43 70.43 -61.01 -75.65
CA GLU A 43 71.22 -60.95 -74.42
C GLU A 43 71.11 -59.56 -73.80
N ALA A 44 71.26 -58.49 -74.62
CA ALA A 44 71.08 -57.13 -74.14
C ALA A 44 69.64 -56.83 -73.68
N LEU A 45 68.61 -57.40 -74.32
CA LEU A 45 67.23 -57.23 -73.87
C LEU A 45 66.96 -58.00 -72.57
N ASP A 46 67.50 -59.20 -72.41
CA ASP A 46 67.38 -59.97 -71.16
C ASP A 46 68.08 -59.24 -70.00
N GLU A 47 69.24 -58.63 -70.24
CA GLU A 47 69.92 -57.76 -69.27
C GLU A 47 69.06 -56.52 -68.91
N GLN A 48 68.46 -55.85 -69.90
CA GLN A 48 67.55 -54.73 -69.65
C GLN A 48 66.31 -55.13 -68.85
N VAL A 49 65.74 -56.31 -69.10
CA VAL A 49 64.61 -56.84 -68.33
C VAL A 49 65.03 -57.16 -66.90
N GLN A 50 66.21 -57.74 -66.69
CA GLN A 50 66.74 -58.00 -65.35
C GLN A 50 67.00 -56.71 -64.59
N GLU A 51 67.58 -55.70 -65.24
CA GLU A 51 67.83 -54.40 -64.62
C GLU A 51 66.51 -53.71 -64.25
N ARG A 52 65.49 -53.74 -65.12
CA ARG A 52 64.16 -53.20 -64.82
C ARG A 52 63.52 -53.92 -63.62
N LYS A 53 63.64 -55.25 -63.54
CA LYS A 53 63.14 -56.03 -62.38
C LYS A 53 63.85 -55.64 -61.09
N ARG A 54 65.17 -55.47 -61.11
CA ARG A 54 65.94 -55.00 -59.94
C ARG A 54 65.50 -53.60 -59.50
N GLN A 55 65.23 -52.71 -60.45
CA GLN A 55 64.71 -51.37 -60.15
C GLN A 55 63.30 -51.42 -59.57
N GLU A 56 62.40 -52.23 -60.14
CA GLU A 56 61.05 -52.45 -59.60
C GLU A 56 61.10 -53.03 -58.18
N GLU A 57 62.01 -53.96 -57.89
CA GLU A 57 62.22 -54.53 -56.55
C GLU A 57 62.73 -53.48 -55.56
N LYS A 58 63.68 -52.64 -55.95
CA LYS A 58 64.16 -51.53 -55.11
C LYS A 58 63.03 -50.56 -54.78
N VAL A 59 62.24 -50.16 -55.77
CA VAL A 59 61.08 -49.27 -55.56
C VAL A 59 60.06 -49.93 -54.62
N LYS A 60 59.79 -51.23 -54.77
CA LYS A 60 58.91 -51.96 -53.84
C LYS A 60 59.46 -52.00 -52.42
N GLN A 61 60.77 -52.18 -52.25
CA GLN A 61 61.40 -52.15 -50.93
C GLN A 61 61.33 -50.75 -50.30
N GLU A 62 61.56 -49.70 -51.08
CA GLU A 62 61.42 -48.31 -50.63
C GLU A 62 59.98 -48.00 -50.23
N GLN A 63 59.00 -48.39 -51.05
CA GLN A 63 57.57 -48.24 -50.72
C GLN A 63 57.21 -49.00 -49.44
N ALA A 64 57.66 -50.25 -49.30
CA ALA A 64 57.41 -51.03 -48.09
C ALA A 64 58.02 -50.38 -46.84
N ALA A 65 59.20 -49.74 -46.96
CA ALA A 65 59.81 -49.00 -45.87
C ALA A 65 58.98 -47.76 -45.50
N PHE A 66 58.52 -46.98 -46.50
CA PHE A 66 57.64 -45.83 -46.26
C PHE A 66 56.30 -46.24 -45.63
N ASP A 67 55.70 -47.35 -46.08
CA ASP A 67 54.47 -47.87 -45.51
C ASP A 67 54.66 -48.29 -44.05
N ALA A 68 55.78 -48.94 -43.73
CA ALA A 68 56.13 -49.31 -42.36
C ALA A 68 56.30 -48.08 -41.45
N ASP A 69 56.98 -47.04 -41.94
CA ASP A 69 57.17 -45.78 -41.23
C ASP A 69 55.83 -45.06 -41.01
N ALA A 70 54.95 -45.05 -42.01
CA ALA A 70 53.61 -44.46 -41.90
C ALA A 70 52.77 -45.18 -40.83
N ILE A 71 52.83 -46.51 -40.77
CA ILE A 71 52.16 -47.30 -39.72
C ILE A 71 52.74 -46.97 -38.35
N HIS A 72 54.06 -46.85 -38.23
CA HIS A 72 54.72 -46.48 -36.97
C HIS A 72 54.31 -45.08 -36.50
N GLN A 73 54.32 -44.09 -37.39
CA GLN A 73 53.91 -42.72 -37.09
C GLN A 73 52.42 -42.65 -36.72
N SER A 74 51.55 -43.38 -37.41
CA SER A 74 50.12 -43.47 -37.08
C SER A 74 49.89 -44.01 -35.67
N ARG A 75 50.61 -45.08 -35.29
CA ARG A 75 50.57 -45.64 -33.93
C ARG A 75 51.04 -44.62 -32.89
N ALA A 76 52.15 -43.93 -33.15
CA ALA A 76 52.66 -42.89 -32.26
C ALA A 76 51.66 -41.73 -32.08
N ALA A 77 51.02 -41.29 -33.17
CA ALA A 77 49.97 -40.27 -33.13
C ALA A 77 48.77 -40.71 -32.29
N GLY A 78 48.33 -41.97 -32.41
CA GLY A 78 47.26 -42.53 -31.59
C GLY A 78 47.58 -42.49 -30.09
N VAL A 79 48.79 -42.89 -29.69
CA VAL A 79 49.23 -42.82 -28.28
C VAL A 79 49.24 -41.37 -27.77
N LEU A 80 49.76 -40.43 -28.56
CA LEU A 80 49.76 -39.01 -28.21
C LEU A 80 48.36 -38.43 -28.07
N GLN A 81 47.43 -38.84 -28.93
CA GLN A 81 46.02 -38.43 -28.85
C GLN A 81 45.36 -38.93 -27.57
N ILE A 82 45.55 -40.20 -27.22
CA ILE A 82 45.02 -40.78 -25.97
C ILE A 82 45.59 -40.02 -24.76
N ARG A 83 46.89 -39.72 -24.76
CA ARG A 83 47.51 -38.95 -23.67
C ARG A 83 46.91 -37.55 -23.55
N ARG A 84 46.72 -36.85 -24.68
CA ARG A 84 46.09 -35.53 -24.70
C ARG A 84 44.66 -35.57 -24.16
N MET A 85 43.88 -36.59 -24.53
CA MET A 85 42.51 -36.76 -24.03
C MET A 85 42.48 -36.98 -22.51
N LYS A 86 43.39 -37.81 -21.97
CA LYS A 86 43.53 -37.99 -20.52
C LYS A 86 43.89 -36.70 -19.80
N GLN A 87 44.87 -35.96 -20.31
CA GLN A 87 45.25 -34.64 -19.75
C GLN A 87 44.09 -33.65 -19.78
N LYS A 88 43.31 -33.63 -20.87
CA LYS A 88 42.12 -32.79 -20.97
C LYS A 88 41.09 -33.17 -19.91
N HIS A 89 40.86 -34.47 -19.72
CA HIS A 89 39.94 -34.97 -18.70
C HIS A 89 40.42 -34.62 -17.28
N GLU A 90 41.69 -34.85 -16.95
CA GLU A 90 42.30 -34.48 -15.66
C GLU A 90 42.16 -32.97 -15.39
N LEU A 91 42.36 -32.13 -16.40
CA LEU A 91 42.16 -30.69 -16.29
C LEU A 91 40.69 -30.32 -16.04
N GLU A 92 39.76 -30.95 -16.75
CA GLU A 92 38.31 -30.75 -16.56
C GLU A 92 37.86 -31.20 -15.17
N GLU A 93 38.34 -32.35 -14.69
CA GLU A 93 38.08 -32.83 -13.33
C GLU A 93 38.64 -31.86 -12.28
N ALA A 94 39.88 -31.38 -12.45
CA ALA A 94 40.47 -30.41 -11.55
C ALA A 94 39.70 -29.08 -11.54
N LEU A 95 39.26 -28.60 -12.72
CA LEU A 95 38.41 -27.41 -12.83
C LEU A 95 37.06 -27.62 -12.15
N HIS A 96 36.45 -28.80 -12.32
CA HIS A 96 35.18 -29.12 -11.67
C HIS A 96 35.32 -29.20 -10.15
N ALA A 97 36.39 -29.83 -9.66
CA ALA A 97 36.71 -29.89 -8.24
C ALA A 97 36.92 -28.48 -7.66
N PHE A 98 37.66 -27.62 -8.36
CA PHE A 98 37.87 -26.24 -7.96
C PHE A 98 36.56 -25.44 -7.92
N ARG A 99 35.71 -25.57 -8.94
CA ARG A 99 34.38 -24.93 -8.97
C ARG A 99 33.48 -25.40 -7.83
N SER A 100 33.48 -26.70 -7.58
CA SER A 100 32.70 -27.30 -6.50
C SER A 100 33.18 -26.87 -5.11
N GLN A 101 34.46 -26.51 -4.94
CA GLN A 101 34.98 -26.05 -3.66
C GLN A 101 34.81 -24.54 -3.48
N ASN A 102 35.07 -23.76 -4.53
CA ASN A 102 35.31 -22.32 -4.40
C ASN A 102 34.26 -21.44 -5.11
N GLN A 103 33.50 -21.96 -6.08
CA GLN A 103 32.50 -21.20 -6.85
C GLN A 103 31.06 -21.62 -6.53
N GLN A 104 30.82 -22.05 -5.29
CA GLN A 104 29.49 -22.39 -4.83
C GLN A 104 28.58 -21.14 -4.74
N ALA A 105 27.28 -21.34 -4.86
CA ALA A 105 26.33 -20.22 -4.83
C ALA A 105 26.37 -19.49 -3.48
N TRP A 106 26.47 -20.23 -2.38
CA TRP A 106 26.46 -19.69 -1.02
C TRP A 106 27.74 -18.96 -0.62
N THR A 107 28.86 -19.16 -1.32
CA THR A 107 30.12 -18.44 -1.09
C THR A 107 30.17 -17.08 -1.81
N ARG A 108 29.14 -16.71 -2.58
CA ARG A 108 29.08 -15.40 -3.24
C ARG A 108 28.81 -14.29 -2.23
N THR A 109 29.41 -13.13 -2.45
CA THR A 109 29.22 -11.92 -1.63
C THR A 109 27.78 -11.43 -1.58
N GLU A 110 27.04 -11.65 -2.66
CA GLU A 110 25.65 -11.24 -2.86
C GLU A 110 24.64 -12.38 -2.57
N PHE A 111 25.11 -13.49 -2.00
CA PHE A 111 24.22 -14.62 -1.72
C PHE A 111 23.17 -14.27 -0.65
N ASP A 112 23.51 -13.42 0.30
CA ASP A 112 22.58 -12.87 1.30
C ASP A 112 21.36 -12.17 0.67
N LEU A 113 21.54 -11.53 -0.48
CA LEU A 113 20.47 -10.89 -1.25
C LEU A 113 19.69 -11.91 -2.09
N ASN A 114 20.38 -12.91 -2.64
CA ASN A 114 19.83 -13.90 -3.57
C ASN A 114 19.40 -15.22 -2.90
N ASP A 115 19.46 -15.31 -1.57
CA ASP A 115 19.09 -16.52 -0.83
C ASP A 115 17.58 -16.79 -1.00
N PRO A 116 17.18 -17.95 -1.54
CA PRO A 116 15.77 -18.30 -1.69
C PRO A 116 15.01 -18.31 -0.36
N ASP A 117 15.72 -18.56 0.75
CA ASP A 117 15.14 -18.60 2.10
C ASP A 117 15.33 -17.28 2.87
N ARG A 118 15.80 -16.21 2.23
CA ARG A 118 16.04 -14.91 2.86
C ARG A 118 14.87 -14.44 3.73
N TRP A 119 13.64 -14.54 3.22
CA TRP A 119 12.42 -14.11 3.91
C TRP A 119 12.11 -14.91 5.18
N ARG A 120 12.56 -16.16 5.27
CA ARG A 120 12.40 -17.01 6.46
C ARG A 120 13.44 -16.70 7.54
N LYS A 121 14.62 -16.22 7.13
CA LYS A 121 15.75 -15.89 8.01
C LYS A 121 15.72 -14.45 8.52
N MET A 122 15.00 -13.55 7.83
CA MET A 122 14.84 -12.17 8.25
C MET A 122 14.11 -12.10 9.60
N ASP A 123 14.66 -11.32 10.53
CA ASP A 123 13.96 -10.99 11.77
C ASP A 123 12.75 -10.09 11.43
N PRO A 124 11.56 -10.34 12.00
CA PRO A 124 10.42 -9.44 11.87
C PRO A 124 10.74 -7.96 12.13
N SER A 125 11.72 -7.67 12.99
CA SER A 125 12.19 -6.30 13.25
C SER A 125 12.89 -5.65 12.05
N ASP A 126 13.62 -6.41 11.24
CA ASP A 126 14.33 -5.93 10.05
C ASP A 126 13.39 -5.79 8.83
N ALA A 127 12.32 -6.59 8.80
CA ALA A 127 11.25 -6.48 7.80
C ALA A 127 10.37 -5.24 8.04
N GLN A 128 10.37 -4.71 9.26
CA GLN A 128 9.58 -3.56 9.63
C GLN A 128 10.32 -2.26 9.24
N MET A 129 10.21 -1.87 7.96
CA MET A 129 10.59 -0.53 7.46
C MET A 129 9.66 0.59 7.99
N ILE A 130 9.19 0.47 9.23
CA ILE A 130 8.44 1.54 9.89
C ILE A 130 9.49 2.46 10.51
N LEU A 131 9.51 3.72 10.07
CA LEU A 131 10.24 4.79 10.74
C LEU A 131 9.87 4.77 12.23
N PRO A 132 10.81 4.48 13.14
CA PRO A 132 10.49 4.43 14.56
C PRO A 132 9.96 5.79 15.03
N GLY A 133 8.80 5.79 15.69
CA GLY A 133 8.29 6.98 16.37
C GLY A 133 7.64 8.02 15.46
N LEU A 134 6.69 7.61 14.61
CA LEU A 134 5.75 8.57 14.03
C LEU A 134 4.98 9.26 15.16
N VAL A 135 5.18 10.56 15.32
CA VAL A 135 4.59 11.38 16.41
C VAL A 135 3.06 11.31 16.48
N GLY A 136 2.39 10.89 15.39
CA GLY A 136 0.94 10.70 15.33
C GLY A 136 0.44 9.33 15.80
N GLU A 137 1.31 8.35 16.01
CA GLU A 137 0.93 7.01 16.48
C GLU A 137 0.88 7.01 18.01
N ASP A 138 -0.33 6.86 18.57
CA ASP A 138 -0.54 6.74 20.02
C ASP A 138 -0.79 5.26 20.38
N PRO A 139 0.26 4.48 20.72
CA PRO A 139 0.09 3.10 21.18
C PRO A 139 -0.69 3.02 22.51
N THR A 140 -0.79 4.13 23.24
CA THR A 140 -1.54 4.22 24.50
C THR A 140 -2.99 4.69 24.32
N LYS A 141 -3.48 4.80 23.07
CA LYS A 141 -4.85 5.23 22.75
C LYS A 141 -5.91 4.49 23.56
N SER A 142 -5.79 3.17 23.68
CA SER A 142 -6.73 2.34 24.44
C SER A 142 -6.75 2.72 25.93
N SER A 143 -5.58 2.88 26.54
CA SER A 143 -5.44 3.30 27.94
C SER A 143 -5.93 4.74 28.16
N ARG A 144 -5.62 5.67 27.24
CA ARG A 144 -6.15 7.05 27.26
C ARG A 144 -7.67 7.04 27.21
N HIS A 145 -8.27 6.24 26.32
CA HIS A 145 -9.71 6.17 26.17
C HIS A 145 -10.40 5.57 27.39
N GLN A 146 -9.79 4.58 28.06
CA GLN A 146 -10.28 4.06 29.33
C GLN A 146 -10.30 5.14 30.41
N ARG A 147 -9.19 5.86 30.61
CA ARG A 147 -9.14 6.97 31.58
C ARG A 147 -10.17 8.06 31.28
N GLN A 148 -10.39 8.39 30.00
CA GLN A 148 -11.43 9.35 29.61
C GLN A 148 -12.84 8.86 29.98
N LYS A 149 -13.12 7.55 29.81
CA LYS A 149 -14.40 6.97 30.23
C LYS A 149 -14.57 6.97 31.74
N GLU A 150 -13.52 6.68 32.48
CA GLU A 150 -13.51 6.72 33.95
C GLU A 150 -13.78 8.14 34.45
N GLN A 151 -13.08 9.14 33.92
CA GLN A 151 -13.32 10.55 34.23
C GLN A 151 -14.75 10.98 33.93
N LEU A 152 -15.27 10.62 32.74
CA LEU A 152 -16.65 10.95 32.38
C LEU A 152 -17.66 10.28 33.33
N ARG A 153 -17.42 9.02 33.69
CA ARG A 153 -18.27 8.29 34.65
C ARG A 153 -18.28 8.99 36.01
N GLU A 154 -17.11 9.35 36.53
CA GLU A 154 -16.99 10.04 37.82
C GLU A 154 -17.73 11.39 37.81
N TRP A 155 -17.59 12.18 36.74
CA TRP A 155 -18.31 13.45 36.60
C TRP A 155 -19.82 13.26 36.54
N LEU A 156 -20.31 12.25 35.82
CA LEU A 156 -21.75 11.98 35.75
C LEU A 156 -22.30 11.56 37.13
N VAL A 157 -21.56 10.76 37.88
CA VAL A 157 -21.94 10.36 39.24
C VAL A 157 -21.98 11.57 40.17
N GLN A 158 -20.99 12.46 40.09
CA GLN A 158 -20.98 13.71 40.88
C GLN A 158 -22.18 14.60 40.54
N GLN A 159 -22.48 14.80 39.25
CA GLN A 159 -23.64 15.58 38.83
C GLN A 159 -24.95 14.97 39.29
N GLN A 160 -25.09 13.64 39.25
CA GLN A 160 -26.28 12.95 39.77
C GLN A 160 -26.43 13.17 41.27
N ALA A 161 -25.37 13.01 42.05
CA ALA A 161 -25.38 13.25 43.49
C ALA A 161 -25.71 14.72 43.84
N GLU A 162 -25.16 15.69 43.10
CA GLU A 162 -25.49 17.11 43.26
C GLU A 162 -26.97 17.40 42.93
N GLN A 163 -27.51 16.75 41.90
CA GLN A 163 -28.93 16.88 41.56
C GLN A 163 -29.82 16.24 42.61
N GLU A 164 -29.47 15.06 43.13
CA GLU A 164 -30.22 14.38 44.19
C GLU A 164 -30.20 15.18 45.50
N THR A 165 -29.05 15.72 45.90
CA THR A 165 -28.95 16.60 47.07
C THR A 165 -29.78 17.88 46.90
N SER A 166 -29.73 18.50 45.72
CA SER A 166 -30.56 19.68 45.39
C SER A 166 -32.06 19.35 45.41
N ARG A 167 -32.46 18.17 44.91
CA ARG A 167 -33.86 17.71 44.97
C ARG A 167 -34.30 17.48 46.41
N GLY A 168 -33.49 16.79 47.20
CA GLY A 168 -33.76 16.56 48.63
C GLY A 168 -33.89 17.87 49.41
N GLN A 169 -33.05 18.87 49.11
CA GLN A 169 -33.17 20.21 49.71
C GLN A 169 -34.51 20.87 49.36
N ARG A 170 -34.92 20.84 48.09
CA ARG A 170 -36.22 21.38 47.65
C ARG A 170 -37.38 20.68 48.32
N GLU A 171 -37.35 19.34 48.41
CA GLU A 171 -38.40 18.58 49.09
C GLU A 171 -38.51 18.94 50.57
N LEU A 172 -37.38 19.13 51.26
CA LEU A 172 -37.37 19.58 52.66
C LEU A 172 -37.89 21.01 52.81
N GLU A 173 -37.58 21.91 51.88
CA GLU A 173 -38.12 23.27 51.85
C GLU A 173 -39.63 23.27 51.63
N ASP A 174 -40.11 22.47 50.68
CA ASP A 174 -41.54 22.29 50.39
C ASP A 174 -42.29 21.71 51.59
N GLN A 175 -41.70 20.73 52.28
CA GLN A 175 -42.26 20.18 53.52
C GLN A 175 -42.37 21.24 54.61
N LYS A 176 -41.31 22.03 54.83
CA LYS A 176 -41.34 23.14 55.80
C LYS A 176 -42.38 24.19 55.44
N TYR A 177 -42.51 24.51 54.15
CA TYR A 177 -43.52 25.43 53.66
C TYR A 177 -44.95 24.90 53.91
N ASN A 178 -45.19 23.62 53.62
CA ASN A 178 -46.48 22.98 53.87
C ASN A 178 -46.83 22.94 55.36
N GLN A 179 -45.87 22.60 56.23
CA GLN A 179 -46.05 22.64 57.68
C GLN A 179 -46.41 24.05 58.16
N SER A 180 -45.65 25.06 57.74
CA SER A 180 -45.95 26.46 58.08
C SER A 180 -47.33 26.90 57.58
N ARG A 181 -47.73 26.46 56.38
CA ARG A 181 -49.06 26.72 55.82
C ARG A 181 -50.17 26.07 56.66
N GLU A 182 -49.98 24.83 57.09
CA GLU A 182 -50.93 24.13 57.97
C GLU A 182 -51.04 24.82 59.34
N GLU A 183 -49.93 25.24 59.94
CA GLU A 183 -49.92 26.02 61.19
C GLU A 183 -50.70 27.34 61.05
N ILE A 184 -50.52 28.06 59.94
CA ILE A 184 -51.27 29.30 59.65
C ILE A 184 -52.78 29.00 59.52
N LEU A 185 -53.15 27.91 58.84
CA LEU A 185 -54.57 27.53 58.70
C LEU A 185 -55.19 27.12 60.04
N ASN A 186 -54.47 26.36 60.86
CA ASN A 186 -54.92 25.93 62.19
C ASN A 186 -55.12 27.14 63.12
N THR A 187 -54.12 28.01 63.19
CA THR A 187 -54.22 29.25 64.00
C THR A 187 -55.33 30.17 63.50
N ALA A 188 -55.55 30.26 62.18
CA ALA A 188 -56.68 31.01 61.63
C ALA A 188 -58.03 30.35 62.01
N GLY A 189 -58.12 29.03 61.97
CA GLY A 189 -59.30 28.26 62.39
C GLY A 189 -59.64 28.47 63.87
N GLU A 190 -58.65 28.37 64.75
CA GLU A 190 -58.80 28.63 66.19
C GLU A 190 -59.27 30.07 66.46
N ARG A 191 -58.68 31.06 65.77
CA ARG A 191 -59.10 32.46 65.87
C ARG A 191 -60.54 32.66 65.43
N LEU A 192 -60.96 32.03 64.34
CA LEU A 192 -62.34 32.09 63.86
C LEU A 192 -63.31 31.43 64.85
N HIS A 193 -62.93 30.30 65.46
CA HIS A 193 -63.74 29.64 66.50
C HIS A 193 -63.91 30.56 67.71
N LEU A 194 -62.82 31.12 68.25
CA LEU A 194 -62.87 32.05 69.36
C LEU A 194 -63.72 33.28 69.04
N GLN A 195 -63.60 33.84 67.83
CA GLN A 195 -64.44 34.96 67.39
C GLN A 195 -65.92 34.58 67.34
N LYS A 196 -66.26 33.36 66.90
CA LYS A 196 -67.64 32.87 66.90
C LYS A 196 -68.18 32.74 68.33
N GLU A 197 -67.40 32.21 69.27
CA GLU A 197 -67.80 32.13 70.67
C GLU A 197 -68.01 33.52 71.28
N GLN A 198 -67.09 34.47 71.07
CA GLN A 198 -67.26 35.86 71.50
C GLN A 198 -68.51 36.51 70.91
N ARG A 199 -68.84 36.24 69.63
CA ARG A 199 -70.09 36.73 69.01
C ARG A 199 -71.33 36.12 69.67
N LYS A 200 -71.30 34.83 70.02
CA LYS A 200 -72.40 34.17 70.75
C LYS A 200 -72.56 34.76 72.14
N GLU A 201 -71.47 34.92 72.89
CA GLU A 201 -71.48 35.54 74.22
C GLU A 201 -72.01 36.98 74.16
N ALA A 202 -71.54 37.78 73.19
CA ALA A 202 -72.05 39.13 72.97
C ALA A 202 -73.54 39.13 72.61
N ALA A 203 -74.02 38.19 71.79
CA ALA A 203 -75.43 38.07 71.47
C ALA A 203 -76.27 37.68 72.70
N ILE A 204 -75.79 36.75 73.54
CA ILE A 204 -76.43 36.39 74.81
C ILE A 204 -76.46 37.58 75.77
N ALA A 205 -75.35 38.31 75.91
CA ALA A 205 -75.27 39.51 76.74
C ALA A 205 -76.24 40.60 76.25
N THR A 206 -76.32 40.81 74.93
CA THR A 206 -77.27 41.76 74.33
C THR A 206 -78.72 41.33 74.55
N LYS A 207 -79.01 40.02 74.42
CA LYS A 207 -80.33 39.45 74.73
C LYS A 207 -80.71 39.67 76.19
N ASN A 208 -79.81 39.38 77.12
CA ASN A 208 -80.06 39.55 78.56
C ASN A 208 -80.25 41.02 78.92
N TYR A 209 -79.45 41.93 78.34
CA TYR A 209 -79.63 43.36 78.49
C TYR A 209 -80.99 43.84 77.97
N ASN A 210 -81.39 43.38 76.78
CA ASN A 210 -82.69 43.72 76.20
C ASN A 210 -83.86 43.19 77.04
N LEU A 211 -83.75 41.99 77.61
CA LEU A 211 -84.75 41.44 78.54
C LEU A 211 -84.86 42.30 79.81
N ALA A 212 -83.74 42.67 80.43
CA ALA A 212 -83.73 43.57 81.58
C ALA A 212 -84.36 44.94 81.26
N MET A 213 -84.06 45.52 80.09
CA MET A 213 -84.67 46.77 79.62
C MET A 213 -86.17 46.63 79.34
N ILE A 214 -86.63 45.47 78.86
CA ILE A 214 -88.06 45.19 78.68
C ILE A 214 -88.76 45.05 80.03
N GLU A 215 -88.16 44.36 81.01
CA GLU A 215 -88.68 44.28 82.37
C GLU A 215 -88.78 45.67 83.02
N GLU A 216 -87.74 46.51 82.91
CA GLU A 216 -87.81 47.92 83.32
C GLU A 216 -88.92 48.69 82.59
N LYS A 217 -89.03 48.51 81.27
CA LYS A 217 -90.09 49.15 80.47
C LYS A 217 -91.48 48.62 80.83
N HIS A 218 -91.62 47.37 81.25
CA HIS A 218 -92.88 46.78 81.69
C HIS A 218 -93.28 47.36 83.05
N GLN A 219 -92.33 47.53 83.97
CA GLN A 219 -92.53 48.28 85.21
C GLN A 219 -92.93 49.74 84.95
N LEU A 220 -92.38 50.37 83.91
CA LEU A 220 -92.75 51.72 83.45
C LEU A 220 -94.10 51.77 82.70
N LYS A 221 -94.49 50.69 82.00
CA LYS A 221 -95.75 50.60 81.23
C LYS A 221 -96.95 50.17 82.04
N GLU A 222 -96.76 49.45 83.16
CA GLU A 222 -97.82 49.26 84.16
C GLU A 222 -98.32 50.59 84.76
N GLN A 223 -97.67 51.71 84.43
CA GLN A 223 -98.11 53.04 84.81
C GLN A 223 -98.95 53.80 83.76
N ASN A 224 -99.07 53.41 82.46
CA ASN A 224 -99.92 54.13 81.47
C ASN A 224 -100.21 53.36 80.14
N ASP A 225 -101.42 53.54 79.57
CA ASP A 225 -102.03 52.88 78.37
C ASP A 225 -102.54 53.95 77.31
N PRO A 226 -102.95 53.64 76.04
CA PRO A 226 -102.12 53.72 74.81
C PRO A 226 -102.72 54.54 73.61
N ASP A 227 -101.94 54.82 72.52
CA ASP A 227 -102.34 54.62 71.07
C ASP A 227 -101.34 55.09 69.95
N TYR A 228 -101.44 54.39 68.78
CA TYR A 228 -101.14 54.74 67.36
C TYR A 228 -99.82 54.35 66.60
N VAL A 229 -99.99 54.11 65.28
CA VAL A 229 -99.34 53.24 64.23
C VAL A 229 -98.47 54.02 63.18
N LEU A 230 -97.50 53.38 62.46
CA LEU A 230 -97.29 53.40 60.97
C LEU A 230 -95.93 52.80 60.43
N GLU A 231 -96.05 51.76 59.59
CA GLU A 231 -95.39 51.38 58.28
C GLU A 231 -93.86 51.45 57.96
N SER A 232 -93.32 50.33 57.43
CA SER A 232 -92.82 50.16 56.02
C SER A 232 -91.51 49.34 55.84
N ALA A 233 -91.54 48.50 54.79
CA ALA A 233 -90.45 48.15 53.85
C ALA A 233 -89.87 46.70 53.85
N ALA A 234 -90.16 46.06 52.70
CA ALA A 234 -89.30 45.23 51.84
C ALA A 234 -88.94 43.77 52.23
N VAL A 235 -89.54 42.85 51.46
CA VAL A 235 -89.21 41.41 51.28
C VAL A 235 -88.21 41.28 50.11
N PRO A 236 -87.19 40.40 50.17
CA PRO A 236 -87.24 39.10 49.44
C PRO A 236 -86.51 37.97 50.20
N GLY A 237 -86.95 36.70 50.22
CA GLY A 237 -87.53 35.92 49.13
C GLY A 237 -86.55 34.81 48.72
N PHE A 238 -86.70 33.65 49.37
CA PHE A 238 -86.19 32.29 49.11
C PHE A 238 -85.38 31.99 47.83
N SER A 239 -84.25 31.30 48.02
CA SER A 239 -83.42 30.66 46.98
C SER A 239 -83.98 29.30 46.56
N PRO A 240 -84.17 29.01 45.25
CA PRO A 240 -84.48 27.66 44.76
C PRO A 240 -83.24 26.84 44.34
N SER A 241 -83.36 25.54 44.59
CA SER A 241 -82.49 24.37 44.39
C SER A 241 -81.53 24.29 43.18
N ALA A 242 -80.43 23.61 43.43
CA ALA A 242 -79.35 23.24 42.51
C ALA A 242 -79.68 22.00 41.65
N ASP A 243 -80.42 22.18 40.56
CA ASP A 243 -80.49 21.21 39.46
C ASP A 243 -80.69 21.95 38.13
N VAL A 244 -79.59 22.45 37.56
CA VAL A 244 -79.60 23.08 36.22
C VAL A 244 -78.42 22.53 35.44
N ARG A 245 -78.72 21.71 34.42
CA ARG A 245 -77.83 21.47 33.28
C ARG A 245 -77.28 22.82 32.80
N PRO A 246 -75.96 22.95 32.50
CA PRO A 246 -75.43 24.23 32.06
C PRO A 246 -76.28 24.75 30.89
N PRO A 247 -76.65 26.04 30.89
CA PRO A 247 -77.50 26.62 29.86
C PRO A 247 -76.93 26.29 28.48
N PRO A 248 -77.75 25.96 27.46
CA PRO A 248 -77.24 25.80 26.10
C PRO A 248 -76.49 27.08 25.74
N GLU A 249 -75.21 26.97 25.40
CA GLU A 249 -74.40 28.12 25.00
C GLU A 249 -75.18 28.93 23.97
N THR A 250 -75.47 30.18 24.29
CA THR A 250 -76.21 31.06 23.39
C THR A 250 -75.49 31.04 22.05
N VAL A 251 -76.20 30.83 20.94
CA VAL A 251 -75.61 30.70 19.58
C VAL A 251 -74.56 31.79 19.30
N GLN A 252 -74.71 32.97 19.88
CA GLN A 252 -73.74 34.07 19.83
C GLN A 252 -72.36 33.77 20.47
N GLN A 253 -72.30 33.05 21.59
CA GLN A 253 -71.05 32.63 22.24
C GLN A 253 -70.30 31.61 21.37
N VAL A 254 -71.01 30.64 20.79
CA VAL A 254 -70.44 29.68 19.83
C VAL A 254 -69.87 30.40 18.60
N ILE A 255 -70.62 31.37 18.04
CA ILE A 255 -70.13 32.19 16.92
C ILE A 255 -68.88 33.00 17.30
N ARG A 256 -68.80 33.54 18.51
CA ARG A 256 -67.61 34.27 19.00
C ARG A 256 -66.40 33.33 19.14
N PHE A 257 -66.61 32.14 19.68
CA PHE A 257 -65.55 31.14 19.83
C PHE A 257 -65.04 30.63 18.48
N GLN A 258 -65.93 30.37 17.53
CA GLN A 258 -65.56 30.00 16.15
C GLN A 258 -64.77 31.12 15.46
N LYS A 259 -65.16 32.39 15.64
CA LYS A 259 -64.39 33.53 15.13
C LYS A 259 -62.99 33.60 15.74
N TYR A 260 -62.87 33.35 17.04
CA TYR A 260 -61.59 33.27 17.73
C TYR A 260 -60.72 32.13 17.19
N GLN A 261 -61.27 30.93 16.99
CA GLN A 261 -60.55 29.79 16.40
C GLN A 261 -60.04 30.08 14.99
N ILE A 262 -60.83 30.77 14.16
CA ILE A 262 -60.39 31.19 12.81
C ILE A 262 -59.23 32.19 12.91
N GLN A 263 -59.27 33.12 13.86
CA GLN A 263 -58.20 34.10 14.07
C GLN A 263 -56.91 33.44 14.58
N GLU A 264 -57.01 32.54 15.56
CA GLU A 264 -55.86 31.79 16.08
C GLU A 264 -55.24 30.88 15.01
N LYS A 265 -56.05 30.19 14.19
CA LYS A 265 -55.52 29.40 13.07
C LYS A 265 -54.75 30.27 12.07
N LYS A 266 -55.26 31.45 11.73
CA LYS A 266 -54.55 32.40 10.85
C LYS A 266 -53.23 32.89 11.46
N ARG A 267 -53.20 33.11 12.77
CA ARG A 267 -51.99 33.50 13.49
C ARG A 267 -50.93 32.40 13.45
N LEU A 268 -51.33 31.16 13.71
CA LEU A 268 -50.44 30.00 13.66
C LEU A 268 -49.88 29.77 12.24
N GLU A 269 -50.72 29.93 11.21
CA GLU A 269 -50.26 29.82 9.81
C GLU A 269 -49.24 30.90 9.44
N LEU A 270 -49.41 32.13 9.95
CA LEU A 270 -48.44 33.21 9.76
C LEU A 270 -47.11 32.90 10.46
N GLU A 271 -47.17 32.41 11.70
CA GLU A 271 -45.99 32.03 12.49
C GLU A 271 -45.20 30.91 11.82
N ARG A 272 -45.88 29.85 11.35
CA ARG A 272 -45.27 28.77 10.56
C ARG A 272 -44.57 29.29 9.31
N LYS A 273 -45.20 30.21 8.56
CA LYS A 273 -44.55 30.82 7.39
C LYS A 273 -43.28 31.59 7.75
N GLN A 274 -43.30 32.32 8.87
CA GLN A 274 -42.11 33.03 9.35
C GLN A 274 -40.99 32.07 9.78
N GLU A 275 -41.34 30.95 10.40
CA GLU A 275 -40.39 29.89 10.74
C GLU A 275 -39.79 29.25 9.49
N ASP A 276 -40.62 28.88 8.51
CA ASP A 276 -40.17 28.32 7.24
C ASP A 276 -39.21 29.28 6.51
N GLU A 277 -39.54 30.57 6.43
CA GLU A 277 -38.66 31.59 5.85
C GLU A 277 -37.32 31.71 6.60
N ARG A 278 -37.33 31.59 7.94
CA ARG A 278 -36.10 31.60 8.74
C ARG A 278 -35.25 30.37 8.45
N PHE A 279 -35.87 29.19 8.38
CA PHE A 279 -35.17 27.96 8.01
C PHE A 279 -34.57 28.04 6.61
N ASP A 280 -35.30 28.60 5.65
CA ASP A 280 -34.82 28.79 4.30
C ASP A 280 -33.61 29.74 4.24
N ARG A 281 -33.63 30.84 4.99
CA ARG A 281 -32.48 31.75 5.08
C ARG A 281 -31.25 31.05 5.63
N VAL A 282 -31.38 30.34 6.75
CA VAL A 282 -30.27 29.61 7.37
C VAL A 282 -29.74 28.53 6.41
N ARG A 283 -30.62 27.83 5.70
CA ARG A 283 -30.24 26.83 4.69
C ARG A 283 -29.46 27.46 3.54
N LEU A 284 -29.89 28.60 3.02
CA LEU A 284 -29.19 29.31 1.95
C LEU A 284 -27.84 29.87 2.41
N ASP A 285 -27.76 30.45 3.60
CA ASP A 285 -26.52 31.01 4.14
C ASP A 285 -25.48 29.92 4.42
N SER A 286 -25.91 28.78 4.99
CA SER A 286 -25.05 27.62 5.21
C SER A 286 -24.54 27.02 3.89
N ALA A 287 -25.41 26.88 2.88
CA ALA A 287 -25.00 26.42 1.54
C ALA A 287 -24.00 27.38 0.90
N ARG A 288 -24.21 28.70 1.03
CA ARG A 288 -23.28 29.73 0.54
C ARG A 288 -21.92 29.67 1.25
N ALA A 289 -21.93 29.49 2.57
CA ALA A 289 -20.71 29.35 3.37
C ALA A 289 -19.91 28.10 2.95
N ALA A 290 -20.59 26.97 2.75
CA ALA A 290 -19.97 25.73 2.27
C ALA A 290 -19.28 25.91 0.91
N LEU A 291 -19.96 26.54 -0.06
CA LEU A 291 -19.39 26.82 -1.39
C LEU A 291 -18.16 27.73 -1.33
N LEU A 292 -18.15 28.72 -0.43
CA LEU A 292 -16.99 29.60 -0.23
C LEU A 292 -15.81 28.84 0.36
N MET A 293 -16.06 27.94 1.32
CA MET A 293 -15.03 27.08 1.89
C MET A 293 -14.44 26.13 0.85
N GLU A 294 -15.27 25.49 0.03
CA GLU A 294 -14.83 24.61 -1.06
C GLU A 294 -13.96 25.37 -2.07
N ARG A 295 -14.38 26.57 -2.49
CA ARG A 295 -13.57 27.42 -3.39
C ARG A 295 -12.24 27.80 -2.76
N ARG A 296 -12.20 28.10 -1.47
CA ARG A 296 -10.96 28.40 -0.74
C ARG A 296 -10.04 27.19 -0.73
N GLN A 297 -10.58 26.01 -0.42
CA GLN A 297 -9.82 24.76 -0.42
C GLN A 297 -9.24 24.46 -1.81
N ALA A 298 -10.06 24.57 -2.86
CA ALA A 298 -9.61 24.37 -4.24
C ALA A 298 -8.47 25.32 -4.65
N ARG A 299 -8.50 26.59 -4.22
CA ARG A 299 -7.40 27.54 -4.46
C ARG A 299 -6.11 27.11 -3.76
N ILE A 300 -6.20 26.69 -2.50
CA ILE A 300 -5.05 26.22 -1.71
C ILE A 300 -4.47 24.95 -2.35
N SER A 301 -5.31 23.97 -2.68
CA SER A 301 -4.89 22.73 -3.35
C SER A 301 -4.18 23.03 -4.68
N LYS A 302 -4.70 23.99 -5.46
CA LYS A 302 -4.06 24.42 -6.72
C LYS A 302 -2.69 25.07 -6.48
N GLN A 303 -2.53 25.87 -5.43
CA GLN A 303 -1.24 26.46 -5.06
C GLN A 303 -0.23 25.40 -4.63
N LEU A 304 -0.65 24.45 -3.77
CA LEU A 304 0.20 23.34 -3.34
C LEU A 304 0.64 22.48 -4.53
N ARG A 305 -0.27 22.21 -5.48
CA ARG A 305 0.06 21.45 -6.69
C ARG A 305 1.12 22.17 -7.53
N ARG A 306 0.97 23.48 -7.74
CA ARG A 306 1.97 24.29 -8.46
C ARG A 306 3.34 24.25 -7.77
N GLN A 307 3.37 24.32 -6.45
CA GLN A 307 4.62 24.21 -5.68
C GLN A 307 5.26 22.84 -5.89
N LEU A 308 4.51 21.75 -5.73
CA LEU A 308 5.01 20.39 -5.96
C LEU A 308 5.51 20.19 -7.39
N ASP A 309 4.77 20.67 -8.39
CA ASP A 309 5.19 20.57 -9.78
C ASP A 309 6.49 21.35 -10.02
N SER A 310 6.64 22.55 -9.41
CA SER A 310 7.88 23.33 -9.50
C SER A 310 9.08 22.65 -8.84
N THR A 311 8.90 22.04 -7.67
CA THR A 311 9.97 21.30 -6.98
C THR A 311 10.36 20.05 -7.75
N ASN A 312 9.39 19.33 -8.32
CA ASN A 312 9.64 18.15 -9.14
C ASN A 312 10.40 18.48 -10.42
N VAL A 313 10.09 19.61 -11.07
CA VAL A 313 10.86 20.10 -12.22
C VAL A 313 12.30 20.41 -11.82
N HIS A 314 12.50 21.09 -10.70
CA HIS A 314 13.85 21.40 -10.21
C HIS A 314 14.65 20.13 -9.89
N LEU A 315 14.04 19.17 -9.16
CA LEU A 315 14.65 17.88 -8.87
C LEU A 315 14.97 17.07 -10.14
N ALA A 316 14.09 17.08 -11.13
CA ALA A 316 14.35 16.40 -12.39
C ALA A 316 15.53 17.03 -13.15
N GLN A 317 15.69 18.36 -13.09
CA GLN A 317 16.83 19.06 -13.67
C GLN A 317 18.13 18.74 -12.93
N THR A 318 18.13 18.75 -11.58
CA THR A 318 19.31 18.40 -10.80
C THR A 318 19.73 16.96 -11.04
N HIS A 319 18.79 16.00 -11.09
CA HIS A 319 19.11 14.62 -11.43
C HIS A 319 19.67 14.46 -12.85
N LYS A 320 19.19 15.23 -13.82
CA LYS A 320 19.77 15.23 -15.17
C LYS A 320 21.20 15.77 -15.18
N GLN A 321 21.48 16.81 -14.40
CA GLN A 321 22.83 17.40 -14.28
C GLN A 321 23.79 16.50 -13.48
N GLN A 322 23.28 15.78 -12.47
CA GLN A 322 24.07 14.89 -11.63
C GLN A 322 24.36 13.54 -12.26
N LYS A 323 23.68 13.16 -13.35
CA LYS A 323 24.08 11.97 -14.10
C LYS A 323 25.46 12.26 -14.69
N PRO A 324 26.53 11.61 -14.20
CA PRO A 324 27.82 11.76 -14.84
C PRO A 324 27.67 11.24 -16.27
N ASP A 325 28.20 11.98 -17.24
CA ASP A 325 28.49 11.39 -18.54
C ASP A 325 29.41 10.22 -18.25
N ILE A 326 28.92 9.00 -18.46
CA ILE A 326 29.77 7.81 -18.40
C ILE A 326 30.74 7.99 -19.57
N GLU A 327 31.91 8.56 -19.29
CA GLU A 327 32.96 8.73 -20.26
C GLU A 327 33.22 7.36 -20.89
N ARG A 328 33.26 7.31 -22.23
CA ARG A 328 33.64 6.10 -22.95
C ARG A 328 34.95 5.63 -22.35
N GLY A 329 34.98 4.40 -21.84
CA GLY A 329 36.13 3.86 -21.13
C GLY A 329 37.42 4.17 -21.87
N GLN A 330 38.30 4.94 -21.23
CA GLN A 330 39.62 5.20 -21.76
C GLN A 330 40.48 3.95 -21.56
N ILE A 331 41.03 3.44 -22.66
CA ILE A 331 42.05 2.40 -22.60
C ILE A 331 43.35 3.10 -22.25
N ASP A 332 43.79 2.91 -21.02
CA ASP A 332 45.04 3.46 -20.50
C ASP A 332 46.25 2.81 -21.18
N GLU A 333 47.35 3.55 -21.35
CA GLU A 333 48.55 3.08 -22.05
C GLU A 333 49.18 1.85 -21.36
N SER A 334 48.94 1.70 -20.05
CA SER A 334 49.25 0.51 -19.26
C SER A 334 48.58 -0.78 -19.77
N PHE A 335 47.47 -0.67 -20.51
CA PHE A 335 46.82 -1.80 -21.18
C PHE A 335 47.68 -2.37 -22.31
N PHE A 336 48.27 -1.50 -23.15
CA PHE A 336 49.07 -1.92 -24.30
C PHE A 336 50.43 -2.48 -23.87
N SER A 337 51.01 -1.97 -22.78
CA SER A 337 52.24 -2.49 -22.18
C SER A 337 52.13 -3.91 -21.62
N LYS A 338 50.93 -4.48 -21.52
CA LYS A 338 50.73 -5.88 -21.12
C LYS A 338 50.93 -6.86 -22.28
N PHE A 339 50.90 -6.38 -23.51
CA PHE A 339 51.12 -7.19 -24.71
C PHE A 339 52.62 -7.24 -25.05
N ASN A 340 53.10 -8.37 -25.58
CA ASN A 340 54.49 -8.59 -26.00
C ASN A 340 55.57 -8.51 -24.88
N THR A 341 55.19 -8.69 -23.62
CA THR A 341 56.14 -8.70 -22.48
C THR A 341 56.91 -10.01 -22.30
N CYS A 342 56.57 -11.05 -23.06
CA CYS A 342 57.22 -12.36 -23.01
C CYS A 342 57.67 -12.78 -24.42
N SER A 343 58.94 -13.19 -24.55
CA SER A 343 59.62 -13.50 -25.82
C SER A 343 59.31 -14.90 -26.38
N ARG A 344 58.10 -15.43 -26.15
CA ARG A 344 57.80 -16.83 -26.42
C ARG A 344 57.54 -17.14 -27.89
#